data_AF-A0A7X7MT61-F1
#
_entry.id   AF-A0A7X7MT61-F1
#
_cell.length_a   1.000
_cell.length_b   1.000
_cell.length_c   1.000
_cell.angle_alpha   90.00
_cell.angle_beta   90.00
_cell.angle_gamma   90.00
#
_symmetry.space_group_name_H-M   'P 1'
#
loop_
_entity.id
_entity.type
_entity.pdbx_description
1 polymer ?
#
loop_
_entity_poly.entity_id
_entity_poly.type
_entity_poly.pdbx_seq_one_letter_code
_entity_poly.pdbx_strand_id
1 'polypeptide(L)'
;MNRRSQPCYRYGPAVVLSMLIPALSLLPARFFSCFADTPSVPGMDKLVHALMYAALSLSFYHALSPSARRRPAPLLALAACASLYGALLECAQGLLTHSRAMDPWDALANTAGAFSVILAIMLGMHVLFSRHE
;
A
#
# COMPACT_ATOMS: atom_id res chain seq x y z
N MET A 1 -26.74 8.73 -1.69
CA MET A 1 -25.77 8.40 -0.61
C MET A 1 -25.99 9.33 0.57
N ASN A 2 -26.17 8.78 1.77
CA ASN A 2 -26.46 9.53 3.00
C ASN A 2 -25.24 10.40 3.40
N ARG A 3 -25.43 11.66 3.83
CA ARG A 3 -24.31 12.58 4.17
C ARG A 3 -23.36 12.00 5.24
N ARG A 4 -23.86 11.11 6.10
CA ARG A 4 -23.09 10.43 7.15
C ARG A 4 -22.19 9.29 6.66
N SER A 5 -22.45 8.69 5.49
CA SER A 5 -21.61 7.60 4.96
C SER A 5 -20.43 8.11 4.11
N GLN A 6 -20.42 9.40 3.76
CA GLN A 6 -19.35 10.06 2.98
C GLN A 6 -17.97 9.97 3.65
N PRO A 7 -17.81 10.21 4.97
CA PRO A 7 -16.52 10.08 5.64
C PRO A 7 -16.08 8.62 5.74
N CYS A 8 -16.99 7.70 6.06
CA CYS A 8 -16.69 6.28 6.17
C CYS A 8 -16.19 5.69 4.85
N TYR A 9 -16.80 6.06 3.72
CA TYR A 9 -16.33 5.62 2.40
C TYR A 9 -14.96 6.22 2.05
N ARG A 10 -14.72 7.46 2.46
CA ARG A 10 -13.50 8.20 2.10
C ARG A 10 -12.27 7.79 2.93
N TYR A 11 -12.44 7.57 4.23
CA TYR A 11 -11.35 7.23 5.15
C TYR A 11 -11.32 5.76 5.54
N GLY A 12 -12.44 5.04 5.40
CA GLY A 12 -12.58 3.64 5.80
C GLY A 12 -11.55 2.72 5.15
N PRO A 13 -11.34 2.74 3.82
CA PRO A 13 -10.34 1.89 3.18
C PRO A 13 -8.93 2.11 3.72
N ALA A 14 -8.54 3.37 3.96
CA ALA A 14 -7.24 3.72 4.51
C ALA A 14 -7.04 3.17 5.91
N VAL A 15 -8.04 3.33 6.79
CA VAL A 15 -8.01 2.81 8.16
C VAL A 15 -7.95 1.28 8.16
N VAL A 16 -8.81 0.64 7.38
CA VAL A 16 -8.86 -0.83 7.29
C VAL A 16 -7.54 -1.39 6.79
N LEU A 17 -6.98 -0.87 5.69
CA LEU A 17 -5.72 -1.38 5.15
C LEU A 17 -4.53 -1.09 6.08
N SER A 18 -4.52 0.06 6.76
CA SER A 18 -3.49 0.41 7.75
C SER A 18 -3.55 -0.45 9.02
N MET A 19 -4.62 -1.20 9.25
CA MET A 19 -4.71 -2.19 10.34
C MET A 19 -4.48 -3.61 9.83
N LEU A 20 -5.04 -3.92 8.65
CA LEU A 20 -5.01 -5.24 8.07
C LEU A 20 -3.60 -5.65 7.63
N ILE A 21 -2.83 -4.73 7.01
CA ILE A 21 -1.50 -5.02 6.49
C ILE A 21 -0.55 -5.51 7.61
N PRO A 22 -0.37 -4.80 8.74
CA PRO A 22 0.44 -5.31 9.86
C PRO A 22 -0.11 -6.59 10.46
N ALA A 23 -1.44 -6.69 10.61
CA ALA A 23 -2.05 -7.88 11.20
C ALA A 23 -1.69 -9.13 10.38
N LEU A 24 -1.77 -9.07 9.05
CA LEU A 24 -1.40 -10.16 8.15
C LEU A 24 0.11 -10.38 8.07
N SER A 25 0.89 -9.31 8.07
CA SER A 25 2.35 -9.34 7.92
C SER A 25 3.08 -9.89 9.16
N LEU A 26 2.57 -9.57 10.36
CA LEU A 26 3.11 -10.06 11.64
C LEU A 26 2.52 -11.41 12.07
N LEU A 27 1.45 -11.88 11.41
CA LEU A 27 0.89 -13.19 11.68
C LEU A 27 1.94 -14.29 11.43
N PRO A 28 2.13 -15.20 12.39
CA PRO A 28 3.09 -16.30 12.26
C PRO A 28 2.83 -17.17 11.03
N ALA A 29 3.89 -17.62 10.37
CA ALA A 29 3.81 -18.38 9.12
C ALA A 29 2.91 -19.63 9.21
N ARG A 30 2.79 -20.22 10.41
CA ARG A 30 1.91 -21.39 10.68
C ARG A 30 0.43 -21.16 10.36
N PHE A 31 -0.05 -19.92 10.35
CA PHE A 31 -1.44 -19.63 9.97
C PHE A 31 -1.65 -19.71 8.44
N PHE A 32 -0.56 -19.67 7.67
CA PHE A 32 -0.57 -19.77 6.22
C PHE A 32 -0.13 -21.15 5.72
N SER A 33 0.10 -22.12 6.61
CA SER A 33 0.53 -23.48 6.26
C SER A 33 -0.48 -24.21 5.37
N CYS A 34 -1.77 -23.86 5.43
CA CYS A 34 -2.79 -24.36 4.51
C CYS A 34 -2.49 -24.01 3.04
N PHE A 35 -1.74 -22.94 2.78
CA PHE A 35 -1.31 -22.53 1.43
C PHE A 35 0.07 -23.10 1.06
N ALA A 36 0.76 -23.79 1.98
CA ALA A 36 2.11 -24.31 1.73
C ALA A 36 2.13 -25.43 0.67
N ASP A 37 1.00 -26.10 0.45
CA ASP A 37 0.86 -27.14 -0.58
C ASP A 37 0.65 -26.57 -1.99
N THR A 38 0.50 -25.24 -2.13
CA THR A 38 0.41 -24.60 -3.45
C THR A 38 1.80 -24.45 -4.06
N PRO A 39 1.98 -24.69 -5.38
CA PRO A 39 3.26 -24.48 -6.04
C PRO A 39 3.73 -23.04 -5.81
N SER A 40 4.89 -22.87 -5.17
CA SER A 40 5.46 -21.56 -4.91
C SER A 40 5.90 -20.93 -6.23
N VAL A 41 5.12 -19.97 -6.73
CA VAL A 41 5.52 -19.16 -7.89
C VAL A 41 6.66 -18.22 -7.43
N PRO A 42 7.85 -18.27 -8.05
CA PRO A 42 8.96 -17.39 -7.68
C PRO A 42 8.56 -15.91 -7.74
N GLY A 43 8.81 -15.16 -6.66
CA GLY A 43 8.53 -13.72 -6.59
C GLY A 43 7.06 -13.34 -6.35
N MET A 44 6.17 -14.32 -6.13
CA MET A 44 4.76 -14.03 -5.81
C MET A 44 4.60 -13.24 -4.50
N ASP A 45 5.44 -13.51 -3.51
CA ASP A 45 5.58 -12.75 -2.28
C ASP A 45 5.78 -11.25 -2.56
N LYS A 46 6.76 -10.92 -3.41
CA LYS A 46 7.08 -9.54 -3.78
C LYS A 46 5.95 -8.88 -4.55
N LEU A 47 5.25 -9.63 -5.40
CA LEU A 47 4.07 -9.12 -6.09
C LEU A 47 2.94 -8.79 -5.09
N VAL A 48 2.68 -9.65 -4.12
CA VAL A 48 1.69 -9.42 -3.06
C VAL A 48 2.04 -8.17 -2.25
N HIS A 49 3.32 -8.02 -1.86
CA HIS A 49 3.82 -6.82 -1.19
C HIS A 49 3.59 -5.56 -2.04
N ALA A 50 3.99 -5.57 -3.31
CA ALA A 50 3.75 -4.44 -4.22
C ALA A 50 2.26 -4.10 -4.35
N LEU A 51 1.39 -5.09 -4.49
CA LEU A 51 -0.06 -4.88 -4.60
C LEU A 51 -0.68 -4.34 -3.30
N MET A 52 -0.26 -4.84 -2.14
CA MET A 52 -0.73 -4.36 -0.84
C MET A 52 -0.40 -2.89 -0.63
N TYR A 53 0.83 -2.48 -0.94
CA TYR A 53 1.25 -1.09 -0.78
C TYR A 53 0.73 -0.16 -1.88
N ALA A 54 0.49 -0.67 -3.09
CA ALA A 54 -0.28 0.04 -4.10
C ALA A 54 -1.72 0.31 -3.62
N ALA A 55 -2.40 -0.69 -3.04
CA ALA A 55 -3.73 -0.53 -2.48
C ALA A 55 -3.74 0.45 -1.30
N LEU A 56 -2.74 0.39 -0.42
CA LEU A 56 -2.57 1.32 0.70
C LEU A 56 -2.41 2.76 0.21
N SER A 57 -1.46 3.02 -0.72
CA SER A 57 -1.29 4.35 -1.32
C SER A 57 -2.57 4.84 -2.01
N LEU A 58 -3.25 3.98 -2.78
CA LEU A 58 -4.51 4.35 -3.41
C LEU A 58 -5.59 4.73 -2.37
N SER A 59 -5.67 4.00 -1.27
CA SER A 59 -6.62 4.31 -0.18
C SER A 59 -6.33 5.65 0.49
N PHE A 60 -5.05 5.98 0.72
CA PHE A 60 -4.66 7.29 1.21
C PHE A 60 -4.98 8.38 0.18
N TYR A 61 -4.83 8.11 -1.12
CA TYR A 61 -5.17 9.07 -2.17
C TYR A 61 -6.67 9.41 -2.13
N HIS A 62 -7.52 8.40 -1.93
CA HIS A 62 -8.96 8.63 -1.74
C HIS A 62 -9.27 9.46 -0.50
N ALA A 63 -8.49 9.31 0.57
CA ALA A 63 -8.63 10.12 1.78
C ALA A 63 -8.27 11.60 1.56
N LEU A 64 -7.37 11.92 0.61
CA LEU A 64 -6.95 13.30 0.32
C LEU A 64 -8.10 14.21 -0.16
N SER A 65 -8.00 15.49 0.21
CA SER A 65 -8.92 16.51 -0.26
C SER A 65 -8.81 16.69 -1.78
N PRO A 66 -9.89 17.09 -2.47
CA PRO A 66 -9.83 17.36 -3.90
C PRO A 66 -8.76 18.40 -4.29
N SER A 67 -8.49 19.38 -3.42
CA SER A 67 -7.44 20.39 -3.64
C SER A 67 -6.04 19.80 -3.50
N ALA A 68 -5.81 18.89 -2.54
CA ALA A 68 -4.52 18.22 -2.36
C ALA A 68 -4.22 17.26 -3.53
N ARG A 69 -5.25 16.57 -4.06
CA ARG A 69 -5.09 15.63 -5.19
C ARG A 69 -4.62 16.28 -6.49
N ARG A 70 -4.75 17.60 -6.64
CA ARG A 70 -4.30 18.34 -7.82
C ARG A 70 -2.83 18.73 -7.79
N ARG A 71 -2.15 18.55 -6.64
CA ARG A 71 -0.75 18.93 -6.46
C ARG A 71 0.12 17.67 -6.43
N PRO A 72 1.31 17.67 -7.06
CA PRO A 72 2.18 16.50 -7.04
C PRO A 72 2.76 16.23 -5.65
N ALA A 73 3.09 17.26 -4.87
CA ALA A 73 3.76 17.11 -3.58
C ALA A 73 2.96 16.27 -2.54
N PRO A 74 1.65 16.50 -2.30
CA PRO A 74 0.85 15.63 -1.42
C PRO A 74 0.78 14.17 -1.87
N LEU A 75 0.79 13.93 -3.19
CA LEU A 75 0.73 12.58 -3.76
C LEU A 75 2.03 11.82 -3.50
N LEU A 76 3.17 12.46 -3.77
CA LEU A 76 4.49 11.88 -3.53
C LEU A 76 4.77 11.70 -2.03
N ALA A 77 4.37 12.66 -1.19
CA ALA A 77 4.51 12.55 0.26
C ALA A 77 3.75 11.33 0.81
N LEU A 78 2.56 11.07 0.28
CA LEU A 78 1.75 9.92 0.65
C LEU A 78 2.35 8.59 0.22
N ALA A 79 2.90 8.51 -1.01
CA ALA A 79 3.65 7.33 -1.44
C ALA A 79 4.84 7.08 -0.51
N ALA A 80 5.59 8.13 -0.17
CA ALA A 80 6.71 8.06 0.76
C ALA A 80 6.26 7.61 2.17
N CYS A 81 5.13 8.09 2.68
CA CYS A 81 4.57 7.64 3.95
C CYS A 81 4.20 6.15 3.91
N ALA A 82 3.57 5.66 2.84
CA ALA A 82 3.26 4.24 2.68
C ALA A 82 4.53 3.39 2.59
N SER A 83 5.56 3.84 1.86
CA SER A 83 6.87 3.18 1.80
C SER A 83 7.56 3.12 3.17
N LEU A 84 7.60 4.24 3.90
CA LEU A 84 8.19 4.29 5.24
C LEU A 84 7.45 3.36 6.20
N TYR A 85 6.12 3.35 6.13
CA TYR A 85 5.29 2.43 6.90
C TYR A 85 5.66 0.97 6.64
N GLY A 86 5.91 0.60 5.39
CA GLY A 86 6.35 -0.74 5.05
C GLY A 86 7.75 -1.08 5.48
N ALA A 87 8.70 -0.15 5.32
CA ALA A 87 10.06 -0.35 5.83
C ALA A 87 10.07 -0.56 7.36
N LEU A 88 9.25 0.19 8.10
CA LEU A 88 9.09 -0.01 9.55
C LEU A 88 8.49 -1.38 9.87
N LEU A 89 7.57 -1.86 9.05
CA LEU A 89 6.94 -3.17 9.23
C LEU A 89 7.92 -4.33 8.96
N GLU A 90 8.79 -4.22 7.95
CA GLU A 90 9.88 -5.19 7.70
C GLU A 90 10.85 -5.26 8.88
N CYS A 91 11.24 -4.09 9.43
CA CYS A 91 12.02 -4.02 10.66
C CYS A 91 11.28 -4.68 11.83
N ALA A 92 9.97 -4.44 11.96
CA ALA A 92 9.15 -5.04 13.00
C ALA A 92 9.04 -6.57 12.84
N GLN A 93 8.95 -7.10 11.62
CA GLN A 93 8.96 -8.54 11.38
C GLN A 93 10.27 -9.18 11.86
N GLY A 94 11.42 -8.57 11.54
CA GLY A 94 12.72 -9.05 11.99
C GLY A 94 12.97 -8.92 13.50
N LEU A 95 12.37 -7.91 14.16
CA LEU A 95 12.57 -7.65 15.59
C LEU A 95 11.54 -8.34 16.50
N LEU A 96 10.29 -8.46 16.05
CA LEU A 96 9.15 -8.89 16.87
C LEU A 96 8.70 -10.33 16.59
N THR A 97 9.16 -10.95 15.51
CA THR A 97 8.75 -12.31 15.14
C THR A 97 9.94 -13.24 15.00
N HIS A 98 9.76 -14.49 15.41
CA HIS A 98 10.78 -15.54 15.24
C HIS A 98 10.62 -16.32 13.93
N SER A 99 9.44 -16.26 13.31
CA SER A 99 9.11 -17.02 12.10
C SER A 99 9.16 -16.20 10.80
N ARG A 100 9.34 -14.88 10.87
CA ARG A 100 9.55 -14.02 9.69
C ARG A 100 10.96 -13.44 9.76
N ALA A 101 11.60 -13.36 8.62
CA ALA A 101 12.87 -12.66 8.46
C ALA A 101 12.59 -11.29 7.81
N MET A 102 13.41 -10.31 8.15
CA MET A 102 13.45 -9.05 7.43
C MET A 102 13.99 -9.29 6.01
N ASP A 103 13.26 -8.87 4.97
CA ASP A 103 13.72 -8.94 3.58
C ASP A 103 13.78 -7.52 2.96
N PRO A 104 14.97 -6.98 2.67
CA PRO A 104 15.10 -5.71 1.96
C PRO A 104 14.39 -5.68 0.59
N TRP A 105 14.22 -6.83 -0.07
CA TRP A 105 13.47 -6.91 -1.32
C TRP A 105 11.98 -6.70 -1.13
N ASP A 106 11.44 -7.07 0.03
CA ASP A 106 10.05 -6.83 0.37
C ASP A 106 9.82 -5.35 0.67
N ALA A 107 10.77 -4.68 1.35
CA ALA A 107 10.77 -3.21 1.49
C ALA A 107 10.81 -2.49 0.13
N LEU A 108 11.59 -3.01 -0.83
CA LEU A 108 11.65 -2.48 -2.19
C LEU A 108 10.32 -2.71 -2.93
N ALA A 109 9.73 -3.90 -2.81
CA ALA A 109 8.44 -4.22 -3.39
C ALA A 109 7.32 -3.33 -2.84
N ASN A 110 7.28 -3.12 -1.52
CA ASN A 110 6.38 -2.18 -0.85
C ASN A 110 6.51 -0.78 -1.46
N THR A 111 7.74 -0.31 -1.64
CA THR A 111 8.04 1.01 -2.22
C THR A 111 7.62 1.11 -3.68
N ALA A 112 7.95 0.10 -4.50
CA ALA A 112 7.57 0.05 -5.90
C ALA A 112 6.03 0.07 -6.07
N GLY A 113 5.32 -0.70 -5.25
CA GLY A 113 3.86 -0.69 -5.18
C GLY A 113 3.29 0.69 -4.84
N ALA A 114 3.77 1.29 -3.76
CA ALA A 114 3.31 2.60 -3.28
C ALA A 114 3.50 3.72 -4.31
N PHE A 115 4.65 3.76 -4.99
CA PHE A 115 4.95 4.79 -5.98
C PHE A 115 4.30 4.53 -7.34
N SER A 116 4.26 3.29 -7.81
CA SER A 116 3.72 2.96 -9.15
C SER A 116 2.28 3.44 -9.33
N VAL A 117 1.40 3.21 -8.34
CA VAL A 117 0.00 3.66 -8.41
C VAL A 117 -0.12 5.19 -8.42
N ILE A 118 0.72 5.88 -7.64
CA ILE A 118 0.70 7.33 -7.56
C ILE A 118 1.23 7.96 -8.86
N LEU A 119 2.31 7.42 -9.40
CA LEU A 119 2.84 7.86 -10.70
C LEU A 119 1.84 7.61 -11.83
N ALA A 120 1.15 6.47 -11.83
CA ALA A 120 0.08 6.19 -12.79
C ALA A 120 -1.08 7.20 -12.69
N ILE A 121 -1.50 7.56 -11.47
CA ILE A 121 -2.51 8.61 -11.25
C ILE A 121 -2.01 9.96 -11.77
N MET A 122 -0.78 10.35 -11.43
CA MET A 122 -0.20 11.62 -11.88
C MET A 122 -0.11 11.70 -13.40
N LEU A 123 0.34 10.63 -14.06
CA LEU A 123 0.41 10.53 -15.51
C LEU A 123 -0.99 10.63 -16.13
N GLY A 124 -1.97 9.90 -15.60
CA GLY A 124 -3.36 9.97 -16.07
C GLY A 124 -3.95 11.37 -15.93
N MET A 125 -3.70 12.05 -14.80
CA MET A 125 -4.12 13.43 -14.60
C MET A 125 -3.46 14.37 -15.61
N HIS A 126 -2.15 14.24 -15.83
CA HIS A 126 -1.42 15.06 -16.80
C HIS A 126 -1.99 14.90 -18.22
N VAL A 127 -2.18 13.67 -18.69
CA VAL A 127 -2.74 13.38 -20.03
C VAL A 127 -4.15 13.95 -20.19
N LEU A 128 -4.98 13.87 -19.16
CA LEU A 128 -6.33 14.43 -19.20
C LEU A 128 -6.32 15.96 -19.29
N PHE A 129 -5.43 16.65 -18.55
CA PHE A 129 -5.32 18.10 -18.62
C PHE A 129 -4.74 18.57 -19.96
N SER A 130 -3.75 17.87 -20.53
CA SER A 130 -3.17 18.22 -21.84
C SER A 130 -4.12 18.04 -23.03
N ARG A 131 -5.27 17.36 -22.86
CA ARG A 131 -6.29 17.21 -23.91
C ARG A 131 -7.34 18.31 -23.93
N HIS A 132 -7.33 19.20 -22.94
CA HIS A 132 -8.29 20.29 -22.79
C HIS A 132 -7.68 21.68 -23.03
N GLU A 133 -6.43 21.72 -23.50
CA GLU A 133 -5.73 22.90 -24.04
C GLU A 133 -5.63 22.78 -25.57
#